data_AF-A0A965C4E3-F1
#
_entry.id   AF-A0A965C4E3-F1
#
_cell.length_a   1.000
_cell.length_b   1.000
_cell.length_c   1.000
_cell.angle_alpha   90.00
_cell.angle_beta   90.00
_cell.angle_gamma   90.00
#
_symmetry.space_group_name_H-M   'P 1'
#
loop_
_entity.id
_entity.type
_entity.pdbx_description
1 polymer ?
#
loop_
_entity_poly.entity_id
_entity_poly.type
_entity_poly.pdbx_seq_one_letter_code
_entity_poly.pdbx_strand_id
1 'polypeptide(L)'
;MNVILYTLDFEPITIVDLPMWMLDHIDKYGGCTVSVKRPITKNFVEQVAIGTVEGPECITIRQAKLKWHDDAIKTILVTEDEELALSLKPEWLPGQRLQVQNYETTIDFLGKALKKELKKNNLDDNL
;
A
#
# COMPACT_ATOMS: atom_id res chain seq x y z
N MET A 1 7.04 -5.74 6.45
CA MET A 1 7.88 -4.53 6.56
C MET A 1 7.48 -3.59 5.43
N ASN A 2 7.24 -2.32 5.74
CA ASN A 2 6.76 -1.34 4.75
C ASN A 2 7.94 -0.88 3.89
N VAL A 3 7.85 -1.10 2.59
CA VAL A 3 8.88 -0.73 1.62
C VAL A 3 8.25 0.13 0.53
N ILE A 4 9.01 1.11 0.02
CA ILE A 4 8.59 1.94 -1.10
C ILE A 4 8.98 1.21 -2.38
N LEU A 5 8.02 1.05 -3.28
CA LEU A 5 8.24 0.50 -4.61
C LEU A 5 8.41 1.64 -5.60
N TYR A 6 9.44 1.54 -6.44
CA TYR A 6 9.81 2.57 -7.41
C TYR A 6 9.63 2.08 -8.85
N THR A 7 9.54 3.03 -9.78
CA THR A 7 9.70 2.79 -11.21
C THR A 7 11.18 2.55 -11.55
N LEU A 8 11.47 2.17 -12.80
CA LEU A 8 12.85 2.09 -13.30
C LEU A 8 13.56 3.46 -13.31
N ASP A 9 12.78 4.55 -13.42
CA ASP A 9 13.26 5.93 -13.39
C ASP A 9 13.36 6.49 -11.94
N PHE A 10 13.21 5.63 -10.94
CA PHE A 10 13.26 5.95 -9.51
C PHE A 10 12.15 6.87 -9.02
N GLU A 11 11.01 6.89 -9.70
CA GLU A 11 9.81 7.56 -9.22
C GLU A 11 9.07 6.67 -8.21
N PRO A 12 8.66 7.18 -7.05
CA PRO A 12 7.94 6.38 -6.07
C PRO A 12 6.51 6.08 -6.55
N ILE A 13 6.14 4.79 -6.59
CA ILE A 13 4.81 4.34 -7.00
C ILE A 13 3.88 4.25 -5.78
N THR A 14 4.21 3.36 -4.84
CA THR A 14 3.38 3.09 -3.65
C THR A 14 4.21 2.44 -2.54
N ILE A 15 3.64 2.38 -1.34
CA ILE A 15 4.22 1.70 -0.18
C ILE A 15 3.52 0.35 -0.02
N VAL A 16 4.31 -0.71 0.07
CA VAL A 16 3.84 -2.09 0.17
C VAL A 16 4.35 -2.72 1.46
N ASP A 17 3.49 -3.51 2.11
CA ASP A 17 3.93 -4.37 3.21
C ASP A 17 4.46 -5.70 2.65
N LEU A 18 5.78 -5.85 2.61
CA LEU A 18 6.43 -7.09 2.18
C LEU A 18 6.86 -7.91 3.41
N PRO A 19 6.52 -9.21 3.46
CA PRO A 19 6.95 -10.06 4.56
C PRO A 19 8.47 -10.29 4.50
N MET A 20 9.11 -10.49 5.65
CA MET A 20 10.59 -10.60 5.75
C MET A 20 11.16 -11.70 4.85
N TRP A 21 10.50 -12.87 4.79
CA TRP A 21 10.95 -13.97 3.94
C TRP A 21 11.05 -13.60 2.45
N MET A 22 10.19 -12.67 1.98
CA MET A 22 10.20 -12.21 0.60
C MET A 22 11.34 -11.23 0.36
N LEU A 23 11.65 -10.40 1.35
CA LEU A 23 12.79 -9.48 1.29
C LEU A 23 14.11 -10.26 1.28
N ASP A 24 14.24 -11.30 2.11
CA ASP A 24 15.39 -12.20 2.12
C ASP A 24 15.55 -12.90 0.76
N HIS A 25 14.43 -13.29 0.14
CA HIS A 25 14.43 -13.87 -1.20
C HIS A 25 14.90 -12.85 -2.25
N ILE A 26 14.40 -11.62 -2.21
CA ILE A 26 14.82 -10.55 -3.14
C ILE A 26 16.31 -10.27 -2.99
N ASP A 27 16.83 -10.19 -1.76
CA ASP A 27 18.25 -9.92 -1.52
C ASP A 27 19.13 -11.04 -2.09
N LYS A 28 18.72 -12.30 -1.90
CA LYS A 28 19.46 -13.48 -2.35
C LYS A 28 19.39 -13.72 -3.87
N TYR A 29 18.22 -13.52 -4.48
CA TYR A 29 17.96 -13.89 -5.88
C TYR A 29 17.83 -12.69 -6.83
N GLY A 30 17.85 -11.47 -6.30
CA GLY A 30 17.75 -10.23 -7.07
C GLY A 30 16.32 -9.77 -7.38
N GLY A 31 15.32 -10.60 -7.09
CA GLY A 31 13.92 -10.24 -7.29
C GLY A 31 12.93 -11.31 -6.83
N CYS A 32 11.65 -10.98 -6.94
CA CYS A 32 10.54 -11.88 -6.72
C CYS A 32 9.36 -11.52 -7.61
N THR A 33 8.42 -12.46 -7.74
CA THR A 33 7.17 -12.25 -8.46
C THR A 33 6.02 -12.32 -7.48
N VAL A 34 5.13 -11.33 -7.50
CA VAL A 34 3.99 -11.22 -6.59
C VAL A 34 2.70 -11.24 -7.39
N SER A 35 1.81 -12.18 -7.07
CA SER A 35 0.48 -12.23 -7.68
C SER A 35 -0.42 -11.13 -7.15
N VAL A 36 -1.04 -10.37 -8.04
CA VAL A 36 -1.95 -9.27 -7.73
C VAL A 36 -3.35 -9.67 -8.16
N LYS A 37 -4.32 -9.50 -7.26
CA LYS A 37 -5.74 -9.65 -7.62
C LYS A 37 -6.21 -8.35 -8.24
N ARG A 38 -6.45 -8.33 -9.56
CA ARG A 38 -7.15 -7.20 -10.18
C ARG A 38 -8.57 -7.09 -9.62
N PRO A 39 -9.07 -5.87 -9.37
CA PRO A 39 -10.50 -5.67 -9.19
C PRO A 39 -11.23 -6.07 -10.48
N ILE A 40 -12.26 -6.92 -10.36
CA ILE A 40 -13.04 -7.42 -11.49
C ILE A 40 -13.82 -6.24 -12.10
N THR A 41 -13.36 -5.72 -13.25
CA THR A 41 -14.08 -4.72 -14.04
C THR A 41 -15.11 -5.40 -14.94
N LYS A 42 -16.23 -4.72 -15.25
CA LYS A 42 -17.31 -5.26 -16.10
C LYS A 42 -16.81 -5.74 -17.48
N ASN A 43 -15.78 -5.08 -18.04
CA ASN A 43 -15.16 -5.47 -19.31
C ASN A 43 -14.39 -6.80 -19.25
N PHE A 44 -14.00 -7.27 -18.06
CA PHE A 44 -13.32 -8.56 -17.88
C PHE A 44 -14.29 -9.73 -18.14
N VAL A 45 -15.59 -9.54 -17.86
CA VAL A 45 -16.60 -10.58 -18.06
C VAL A 45 -16.91 -10.80 -19.55
N GLU A 46 -16.78 -9.78 -20.39
CA GLU A 46 -17.04 -9.88 -21.84
C GLU A 46 -15.85 -10.43 -22.63
N GLN A 47 -14.60 -10.27 -22.14
CA GLN A 47 -13.40 -10.75 -22.83
C GLN A 47 -12.97 -12.17 -22.42
N VAL A 48 -13.41 -12.66 -21.25
CA VAL A 48 -13.12 -14.04 -20.85
C VAL A 48 -14.06 -14.98 -21.59
N ALA A 49 -13.64 -15.39 -22.79
CA ALA A 49 -14.21 -16.52 -23.49
C ALA A 49 -14.28 -17.72 -22.54
N ILE A 50 -15.44 -18.37 -22.52
CA ILE A 50 -15.75 -19.56 -21.71
C ILE A 50 -14.61 -20.58 -21.87
N GLY A 51 -13.69 -20.66 -20.89
CA GLY A 51 -12.62 -21.67 -20.87
C GLY A 51 -11.19 -21.18 -20.57
N THR A 52 -10.87 -19.88 -20.67
CA THR A 52 -9.54 -19.38 -20.29
C THR A 52 -9.58 -18.68 -18.94
N VAL A 53 -9.21 -19.40 -17.88
CA VAL A 53 -8.87 -18.77 -16.61
C VAL A 53 -7.55 -18.05 -16.82
N GLU A 54 -7.58 -16.78 -17.24
CA GLU A 54 -6.40 -15.93 -17.14
C GLU A 54 -5.95 -15.97 -15.68
N GLY A 55 -4.78 -16.55 -15.44
CA GLY A 55 -4.21 -16.69 -14.11
C GLY A 55 -4.02 -15.32 -13.45
N PRO A 56 -3.82 -15.27 -12.13
CA PRO A 56 -3.58 -14.01 -11.45
C PRO A 56 -2.39 -13.30 -12.10
N GLU A 57 -2.59 -12.05 -12.50
CA GLU A 57 -1.49 -11.24 -13.00
C GLU A 57 -0.42 -11.07 -11.93
N CYS A 58 0.82 -10.99 -12.37
CA CYS A 58 1.98 -11.07 -11.51
C CYS A 58 2.88 -9.87 -11.78
N ILE A 59 3.20 -9.11 -10.74
CA ILE A 59 4.24 -8.07 -10.81
C ILE A 59 5.59 -8.68 -10.50
N THR A 60 6.64 -8.21 -11.16
CA THR A 60 8.01 -8.60 -10.84
C THR A 60 8.71 -7.46 -10.12
N ILE A 61 9.04 -7.69 -8.85
CA ILE A 61 9.80 -6.75 -8.03
C ILE A 61 11.27 -7.14 -8.12
N ARG A 62 12.13 -6.20 -8.52
CA ARG A 62 13.57 -6.41 -8.61
C ARG A 62 14.31 -5.50 -7.64
N GLN A 63 15.48 -5.94 -7.20
CA GLN A 63 16.38 -5.06 -6.47
C GLN A 63 17.23 -4.23 -7.44
N ALA A 64 17.35 -2.94 -7.17
CA ALA A 64 18.33 -2.07 -7.78
C ALA A 64 19.26 -1.51 -6.71
N LYS A 65 20.56 -1.48 -6.99
CA LYS A 65 21.58 -0.92 -6.09
C LYS A 65 21.96 0.46 -6.60
N LEU A 66 21.70 1.48 -5.79
CA LEU A 66 21.94 2.87 -6.14
C LEU A 66 23.08 3.42 -5.30
N LYS A 67 24.05 4.06 -5.96
CA LYS A 67 25.15 4.75 -5.30
C LYS A 67 24.68 6.13 -4.85
N TRP A 68 24.76 6.38 -3.56
CA TRP A 68 24.32 7.62 -2.93
C TRP A 68 25.45 8.66 -2.90
N HIS A 69 25.12 9.91 -2.57
CA HIS A 69 26.08 11.03 -2.62
C HIS A 69 27.24 10.90 -1.63
N ASP A 70 27.07 10.08 -0.59
CA ASP A 70 28.06 9.72 0.43
C ASP A 70 28.87 8.48 0.04
N ASP A 71 28.85 8.08 -1.24
CA ASP A 71 29.39 6.84 -1.78
C ASP A 71 28.76 5.55 -1.21
N ALA A 72 27.73 5.65 -0.35
CA ALA A 72 27.05 4.47 0.18
C ALA A 72 26.20 3.80 -0.91
N ILE A 73 26.14 2.47 -0.90
CA ILE A 73 25.25 1.71 -1.80
C ILE A 73 23.94 1.44 -1.06
N LYS A 74 22.84 1.94 -1.59
CA LYS A 74 21.48 1.69 -1.07
C LYS A 74 20.74 0.76 -2.00
N THR A 75 20.10 -0.26 -1.44
CA THR A 75 19.21 -1.15 -2.19
C THR A 75 17.81 -0.57 -2.18
N ILE A 76 17.21 -0.47 -3.36
CA ILE A 76 15.82 -0.05 -3.58
C ILE A 76 15.09 -1.13 -4.37
N LEU A 77 13.76 -1.15 -4.27
CA LEU A 77 12.92 -2.10 -4.98
C LEU A 77 12.24 -1.39 -6.15
N VAL A 78 12.36 -1.98 -7.34
CA VAL A 78 11.81 -1.43 -8.59
C VAL A 78 10.87 -2.42 -9.26
N THR A 79 9.91 -1.92 -10.01
CA THR A 79 8.99 -2.69 -10.87
C THR A 79 8.84 -2.01 -12.22
N GLU A 80 8.56 -2.79 -13.26
CA GLU A 80 8.24 -2.29 -14.60
C GLU A 80 6.74 -1.99 -14.75
N ASP A 81 5.90 -2.77 -14.09
CA ASP A 81 4.44 -2.65 -14.18
C ASP A 81 3.87 -1.66 -13.13
N GLU A 82 3.84 -0.38 -13.49
CA GLU A 82 3.36 0.70 -12.60
C GLU A 82 1.87 0.58 -12.26
N GLU A 83 1.03 0.35 -13.27
CA GLU A 83 -0.42 0.29 -13.09
C GLU A 83 -0.84 -0.88 -12.17
N LEU A 84 -0.22 -2.04 -12.36
CA LEU A 84 -0.52 -3.22 -11.56
C LEU A 84 0.06 -3.09 -10.14
N ALA A 85 1.19 -2.41 -9.99
CA ALA A 85 1.75 -2.08 -8.68
C ALA A 85 0.82 -1.18 -7.85
N LEU A 86 0.09 -0.25 -8.47
CA LEU A 86 -0.92 0.56 -7.78
C LEU A 86 -2.13 -0.25 -7.30
N SER A 87 -2.35 -1.44 -7.88
CA SER A 87 -3.40 -2.36 -7.43
C SER A 87 -3.00 -3.17 -6.19
N LEU A 88 -1.73 -3.12 -5.76
CA LEU A 88 -1.31 -3.69 -4.49
C LEU A 88 -1.97 -2.93 -3.35
N LYS A 89 -2.23 -3.65 -2.24
CA LYS A 89 -2.74 -3.01 -1.03
C LYS A 89 -1.71 -1.98 -0.53
N PRO A 90 -2.02 -0.67 -0.57
CA PRO A 90 -1.10 0.33 -0.07
C PRO A 90 -1.04 0.25 1.46
N GLU A 91 0.15 0.49 2.01
CA GLU A 91 0.36 0.51 3.45
C GLU A 91 0.90 1.88 3.91
N TRP A 92 0.55 2.32 5.11
CA TRP A 92 1.02 3.61 5.61
C TRP A 92 2.43 3.54 6.15
N LEU A 93 3.23 4.57 5.88
CA LEU A 93 4.52 4.73 6.54
C LEU A 93 4.34 4.97 8.05
N PRO A 94 5.31 4.60 8.91
CA PRO A 94 5.21 4.80 10.35
C PRO A 94 4.85 6.24 10.76
N GLY A 95 5.42 7.25 10.10
CA GLY A 95 5.09 8.65 10.36
C GLY A 95 3.63 9.02 9.99
N GLN A 96 3.11 8.45 8.91
CA GLN A 96 1.71 8.64 8.49
C GLN A 96 0.75 7.93 9.45
N ARG A 97 1.09 6.70 9.88
CA ARG A 97 0.31 5.96 10.89
C ARG A 97 0.14 6.77 12.18
N LEU A 98 1.22 7.38 12.67
CA LEU A 98 1.17 8.22 13.86
C LEU A 98 0.21 9.41 13.71
N GLN A 99 0.21 10.06 12.55
CA GLN A 99 -0.73 11.16 12.28
C GLN A 99 -2.18 10.68 12.28
N VAL A 100 -2.47 9.53 11.65
CA VAL A 100 -3.82 8.95 11.67
C VAL A 100 -4.29 8.64 13.10
N GLN A 101 -3.42 8.03 13.92
CA GLN A 101 -3.75 7.75 15.33
C GLN A 101 -4.03 9.02 16.13
N ASN A 102 -3.29 10.10 15.87
CA ASN A 102 -3.55 11.39 16.51
C ASN A 102 -4.91 11.95 16.08
N TYR A 103 -5.28 11.83 14.81
CA TYR A 103 -6.60 12.25 14.33
C TYR A 103 -7.72 11.42 14.97
N GLU A 104 -7.59 10.09 15.02
CA GLU A 104 -8.57 9.20 15.66
C GLU A 104 -8.78 9.57 17.13
N THR A 105 -7.69 9.81 17.86
CA THR A 105 -7.74 10.22 19.27
C THR A 105 -8.46 11.57 19.44
N THR A 106 -8.17 12.52 18.55
CA THR A 106 -8.79 13.85 18.58
C THR A 106 -10.28 13.77 18.29
N ILE A 107 -10.68 12.94 17.32
CA ILE A 107 -12.08 12.72 16.95
C ILE A 107 -12.85 12.08 18.11
N ASP A 108 -12.29 11.07 18.77
CA ASP A 108 -12.94 10.44 19.94
C ASP A 108 -13.10 11.42 21.10
N PHE A 109 -12.06 12.23 21.37
CA PHE A 109 -12.14 13.28 22.37
C PHE A 109 -13.23 14.32 22.05
N LEU A 110 -13.25 14.83 20.82
CA LEU A 110 -14.26 15.79 20.37
C LEU A 110 -15.67 15.19 20.40
N GLY A 111 -15.82 13.93 19.99
CA GLY A 111 -17.08 13.20 20.04
C GLY A 111 -17.62 13.05 21.48
N LYS A 112 -16.74 12.76 22.44
CA LYS A 112 -17.10 12.70 23.87
C LYS A 112 -17.45 14.08 24.43
N ALA A 113 -16.69 15.12 24.10
CA ALA A 113 -16.97 16.49 24.50
C ALA A 113 -18.32 16.98 23.96
N LEU A 114 -18.59 16.70 22.68
CA LEU A 114 -19.83 17.07 22.02
C LEU A 114 -21.04 16.33 22.62
N LYS A 115 -20.93 15.02 22.86
CA LYS A 115 -21.96 14.25 23.60
C LYS A 115 -22.22 14.82 25.00
N LYS A 116 -21.17 15.27 25.70
CA LYS A 116 -21.31 15.87 27.03
C LYS A 116 -22.06 17.20 26.99
N GLU A 117 -21.75 18.06 26.01
CA GLU A 117 -22.46 19.33 25.82
C GLU A 117 -23.89 19.14 25.33
N LEU A 118 -24.17 18.16 24.46
CA LEU A 118 -25.55 17.83 24.05
C LEU A 118 -26.40 17.37 25.24
N LYS A 119 -25.87 16.48 26.08
CA LYS A 119 -26.52 16.05 27.33
C LYS A 119 -26.76 17.19 28.31
N LYS A 120 -25.78 18.08 28.46
CA LYS A 120 -25.89 19.24 29.35
C LYS A 120 -26.96 20.23 28.89
N ASN A 121 -27.19 20.32 27.58
CA ASN A 121 -28.16 21.25 26.98
C ASN A 121 -29.51 20.58 26.66
N ASN A 122 -29.77 19.33 27.12
CA ASN A 122 -30.99 18.57 26.87
C ASN A 122 -31.40 18.49 25.38
N LEU A 123 -30.43 18.50 24.46
CA LEU A 123 -30.66 18.38 23.02
C LEU A 123 -30.77 16.92 22.55
N ASP A 124 -30.58 15.95 23.46
CA ASP A 124 -30.63 14.50 23.19
C ASP A 124 -32.06 13.98 22.94
N ASP A 125 -33.12 14.71 23.28
CA ASP A 125 -34.52 14.22 23.19
C ASP A 125 -35.17 14.34 21.79
N ASN A 126 -34.47 14.85 20.77
CA ASN A 126 -35.04 15.09 19.42
C ASN A 126 -34.22 14.51 18.24
N LEU A 127 -33.38 13.50 18.45
CA LEU A 127 -32.67 12.77 17.39
C LEU A 127 -32.98 11.27 17.41
#